data_AF-A0A4R6KXH2-F1
#
_entry.id   AF-A0A4R6KXH2-F1
#
_cell.length_a   1.000
_cell.length_b   1.000
_cell.length_c   1.000
_cell.angle_alpha   90.00
_cell.angle_beta   90.00
_cell.angle_gamma   90.00
#
_symmetry.space_group_name_H-M   'P 1'
#
loop_
_entity.id
_entity.type
_entity.pdbx_description
1 polymer ?
#
loop_
_entity_poly.entity_id
_entity_poly.type
_entity_poly.pdbx_seq_one_letter_code
_entity_poly.pdbx_strand_id
1 'polypeptide(L)'
;MREESWHQARLIPTSGINGADEQERRATSALLAVMSSVREFGRVLTQPLGAPAGQLETFIEVPFYLGERRLYPDGLLRSRRGQKEWTALVEVKTGVNALDAEQLEAYLDIAREQGFDAVITISNEIPAVAGLHPTTVDKRKLKRVALHHWSWSMVLAEAVLQKEHRASPIPTRPGFSVS
;
A
#
# COMPACT_ATOMS: atom_id res chain seq x y z
N MET A 1 -3.47 18.89 -10.97
CA MET A 1 -4.26 17.79 -11.57
C MET A 1 -5.51 17.65 -10.70
N ARG A 2 -6.73 17.62 -11.26
CA ARG A 2 -7.94 17.48 -10.43
C ARG A 2 -8.04 16.02 -9.96
N GLU A 3 -8.17 15.81 -8.66
CA GLU A 3 -8.34 14.48 -8.02
C GLU A 3 -9.63 13.76 -8.48
N GLU A 4 -10.52 14.45 -9.20
CA GLU A 4 -11.83 13.98 -9.69
C GLU A 4 -11.77 12.72 -10.58
N SER A 5 -10.60 12.31 -11.08
CA SER A 5 -10.46 11.15 -11.96
C SER A 5 -9.75 9.94 -11.32
N TRP A 6 -9.45 9.95 -10.02
CA TRP A 6 -8.78 8.80 -9.38
C TRP A 6 -9.79 7.71 -9.01
N HIS A 7 -9.47 6.47 -9.37
CA HIS A 7 -10.31 5.33 -9.05
C HIS A 7 -10.03 4.84 -7.62
N GLN A 8 -11.04 4.85 -6.76
CA GLN A 8 -10.95 4.24 -5.42
C GLN A 8 -10.72 2.74 -5.54
N ALA A 9 -9.86 2.19 -4.67
CA ALA A 9 -9.61 0.75 -4.59
C ALA A 9 -10.89 -0.01 -4.19
N ARG A 10 -11.11 -1.19 -4.78
CA ARG A 10 -12.32 -2.01 -4.55
C ARG A 10 -11.96 -3.45 -4.18
N LEU A 11 -12.71 -4.01 -3.23
CA LEU A 11 -12.54 -5.39 -2.78
C LEU A 11 -12.85 -6.40 -3.89
N ILE A 12 -13.87 -6.12 -4.70
CA ILE A 12 -14.22 -6.90 -5.89
C ILE A 12 -13.82 -6.07 -7.12
N PRO A 13 -12.63 -6.32 -7.70
CA PRO A 13 -12.20 -5.65 -8.92
C PRO A 13 -13.03 -6.13 -10.13
N THR A 14 -13.26 -5.24 -11.09
CA THR A 14 -13.99 -5.53 -12.33
C THR A 14 -13.09 -6.02 -13.47
N SER A 15 -11.80 -6.23 -13.19
CA SER A 15 -10.81 -6.72 -14.16
C SER A 15 -11.06 -8.20 -14.49
N GLY A 16 -10.62 -8.63 -15.67
CA GLY A 16 -10.73 -10.01 -16.15
C GLY A 16 -10.02 -11.06 -15.28
N ILE A 17 -10.11 -12.33 -15.71
CA ILE A 17 -9.58 -13.50 -14.97
C ILE A 17 -8.24 -14.01 -15.54
N ASN A 18 -7.66 -13.37 -16.57
CA ASN A 18 -6.58 -13.91 -17.39
C ASN A 18 -5.35 -12.99 -17.45
N GLY A 19 -4.27 -13.34 -16.74
CA GLY A 19 -2.95 -12.70 -16.87
C GLY A 19 -2.25 -12.45 -15.53
N ALA A 20 -0.92 -12.27 -15.56
CA ALA A 20 -0.13 -11.87 -14.39
C ALA A 20 -0.45 -10.43 -13.96
N ASP A 21 -0.46 -9.49 -14.92
CA ASP A 21 -0.81 -8.09 -14.69
C ASP A 21 -2.22 -7.93 -14.10
N GLU A 22 -3.18 -8.75 -14.55
CA GLU A 22 -4.54 -8.75 -13.99
C GLU A 22 -4.57 -9.33 -12.57
N GLN A 23 -3.73 -10.33 -12.25
CA GLN A 23 -3.60 -10.83 -10.87
C GLN A 23 -3.01 -9.77 -9.95
N GLU A 24 -1.97 -9.06 -10.40
CA GLU A 24 -1.34 -7.95 -9.68
C GLU A 24 -2.37 -6.86 -9.38
N ARG A 25 -3.10 -6.39 -10.40
CA ARG A 25 -4.14 -5.38 -10.24
C ARG A 25 -5.25 -5.81 -9.28
N ARG A 26 -5.70 -7.07 -9.35
CA ARG A 26 -6.73 -7.59 -8.43
C ARG A 26 -6.21 -7.66 -6.99
N ALA A 27 -4.99 -8.15 -6.80
CA ALA A 27 -4.35 -8.24 -5.48
C ALA A 27 -4.16 -6.84 -4.86
N THR A 28 -3.65 -5.89 -5.64
CA THR A 28 -3.48 -4.49 -5.22
C THR A 28 -4.82 -3.86 -4.84
N SER A 29 -5.83 -3.95 -5.72
CA SER A 29 -7.15 -3.36 -5.45
C SER A 29 -7.78 -3.95 -4.19
N ALA A 30 -7.73 -5.27 -4.01
CA ALA A 30 -8.28 -5.92 -2.83
C ALA A 30 -7.54 -5.52 -1.55
N LEU A 31 -6.20 -5.54 -1.56
CA LEU A 31 -5.38 -5.14 -0.41
C LEU A 31 -5.66 -3.70 0.00
N LEU A 32 -5.61 -2.77 -0.96
CA LEU A 32 -5.84 -1.35 -0.73
C LEU A 32 -7.26 -1.07 -0.20
N ALA A 33 -8.27 -1.76 -0.74
CA ALA A 33 -9.64 -1.67 -0.24
C ALA A 33 -9.78 -2.17 1.21
N VAL A 34 -9.06 -3.24 1.58
CA VAL A 34 -9.05 -3.72 2.97
C VAL A 34 -8.32 -2.74 3.88
N MET A 35 -7.21 -2.13 3.44
CA MET A 35 -6.47 -1.14 4.23
C MET A 35 -7.31 0.11 4.53
N SER A 36 -8.12 0.60 3.58
CA SER A 36 -9.04 1.73 3.83
C SER A 36 -10.26 1.33 4.66
N SER A 37 -10.78 0.11 4.48
CA SER A 37 -11.98 -0.37 5.19
C SER A 37 -11.70 -0.79 6.64
N VAL A 38 -10.53 -1.38 6.90
CA VAL A 38 -10.10 -1.86 8.22
C VAL A 38 -9.04 -0.90 8.76
N ARG A 39 -9.50 0.16 9.43
CA ARG A 39 -8.65 1.27 9.90
C ARG A 39 -7.42 0.82 10.68
N GLU A 40 -7.55 -0.16 11.57
CA GLU A 40 -6.43 -0.67 12.37
C GLU A 40 -5.38 -1.36 11.51
N PHE A 41 -5.80 -2.13 10.51
CA PHE A 41 -4.89 -2.81 9.58
C PHE A 41 -4.13 -1.80 8.72
N GLY A 42 -4.84 -0.85 8.09
CA GLY A 42 -4.19 0.24 7.35
C GLY A 42 -3.23 1.06 8.22
N ARG A 43 -3.60 1.33 9.47
CA ARG A 43 -2.75 2.05 10.42
C ARG A 43 -1.48 1.29 10.78
N VAL A 44 -1.57 0.00 11.08
CA VAL A 44 -0.41 -0.81 11.49
C VAL A 44 0.62 -0.91 10.37
N LEU A 45 0.18 -0.97 9.11
CA LEU A 45 1.09 -0.97 7.96
C LEU A 45 1.73 0.40 7.71
N THR A 46 0.95 1.49 7.80
CA THR A 46 1.41 2.83 7.35
C THR A 46 2.06 3.67 8.45
N GLN A 47 1.69 3.47 9.73
CA GLN A 47 2.23 4.24 10.85
C GLN A 47 3.74 4.08 11.04
N PRO A 48 4.34 2.87 10.92
CA PRO A 48 5.80 2.71 10.94
C PRO A 48 6.53 3.47 9.83
N LEU A 49 5.81 3.81 8.75
CA LEU A 49 6.34 4.57 7.62
C LEU A 49 6.19 6.10 7.79
N GLY A 50 5.69 6.55 8.95
CA GLY A 50 5.51 7.97 9.26
C GLY A 50 4.11 8.53 8.97
N ALA A 51 3.18 7.71 8.48
CA ALA A 51 1.82 8.15 8.23
C ALA A 51 1.10 8.54 9.55
N PRO A 52 0.27 9.60 9.57
CA PRO A 52 -0.53 9.92 10.73
C PRO A 52 -1.62 8.86 10.94
N ALA A 53 -2.09 8.71 12.19
CA ALA A 53 -3.21 7.84 12.55
C ALA A 53 -4.57 8.42 12.10
N GLY A 54 -4.69 8.70 10.81
CA GLY A 54 -5.81 9.37 10.15
C GLY A 54 -6.81 8.42 9.50
N GLN A 55 -7.66 8.99 8.65
CA GLN A 55 -8.41 8.21 7.65
C GLN A 55 -7.48 7.91 6.48
N LEU A 56 -7.45 6.65 6.06
CA LEU A 56 -6.65 6.19 4.93
C LEU A 56 -7.54 6.10 3.68
N GLU A 57 -7.25 6.91 2.69
CA GLU A 57 -7.83 6.85 1.35
C GLU A 57 -6.88 6.06 0.44
N THR A 58 -7.45 5.24 -0.45
CA THR A 58 -6.66 4.36 -1.32
C THR A 58 -7.17 4.39 -2.74
N PHE A 59 -6.27 4.60 -3.69
CA PHE A 59 -6.58 4.73 -5.11
C PHE A 59 -5.76 3.72 -5.92
N ILE A 60 -6.26 3.36 -7.10
CA ILE A 60 -5.62 2.42 -8.03
C ILE A 60 -5.36 3.09 -9.38
N GLU A 61 -4.28 2.66 -10.05
CA GLU A 61 -3.91 3.08 -11.42
C GLU A 61 -3.92 4.59 -11.65
N VAL A 62 -3.30 5.34 -10.75
CA VAL A 62 -3.33 6.80 -10.79
C VAL A 62 -2.37 7.32 -11.86
N PRO A 63 -2.83 8.03 -12.91
CA PRO A 63 -1.93 8.50 -13.96
C PRO A 63 -1.07 9.67 -13.50
N PHE A 64 0.24 9.58 -13.73
CA PHE A 64 1.20 10.67 -13.55
C PHE A 64 1.99 10.92 -14.82
N TYR A 65 2.51 12.13 -14.94
CA TYR A 65 3.41 12.53 -16.02
C TYR A 65 4.80 12.79 -15.45
N LEU A 66 5.82 12.22 -16.10
CA LEU A 66 7.22 12.50 -15.83
C LEU A 66 7.86 12.93 -17.16
N GLY A 67 7.99 14.24 -17.35
CA GLY A 67 8.26 14.81 -18.67
C GLY A 67 7.15 14.45 -19.67
N GLU A 68 7.50 13.76 -20.76
CA GLU A 68 6.55 13.30 -21.77
C GLU A 68 6.02 11.88 -21.50
N ARG A 69 6.61 11.15 -20.55
CA ARG A 69 6.20 9.78 -20.20
C ARG A 69 4.97 9.84 -19.30
N ARG A 70 3.93 9.08 -19.65
CA ARG A 70 2.79 8.83 -18.77
C ARG A 70 2.97 7.49 -18.07
N LEU A 71 2.95 7.51 -16.74
CA LEU A 71 3.18 6.36 -15.88
C LEU A 71 1.98 6.13 -14.97
N TYR A 72 1.73 4.86 -14.62
CA TYR A 72 0.61 4.44 -13.80
C TYR A 72 1.16 3.56 -12.67
N PRO A 73 1.40 4.11 -11.47
CA PRO A 73 1.63 3.29 -10.29
C PRO A 73 0.39 2.45 -10.00
N ASP A 74 0.60 1.24 -9.49
CA ASP A 74 -0.50 0.31 -9.18
C ASP A 74 -1.48 0.89 -8.15
N GLY A 75 -0.98 1.71 -7.22
CA GLY A 75 -1.84 2.43 -6.29
C GLY A 75 -1.24 3.67 -5.65
N LEU A 76 -2.09 4.35 -4.88
CA LEU A 76 -1.75 5.52 -4.08
C LEU A 76 -2.46 5.43 -2.72
N LEU A 77 -1.70 5.64 -1.66
CA LEU A 77 -2.18 5.76 -0.29
C LEU A 77 -2.16 7.23 0.13
N ARG A 78 -3.22 7.69 0.79
CA ARG A 78 -3.27 9.03 1.38
C ARG A 78 -3.87 8.96 2.77
N SER A 79 -3.08 9.32 3.79
CA SER A 79 -3.53 9.41 5.17
C SER A 79 -3.63 10.86 5.62
N ARG A 80 -4.79 11.26 6.14
CA ARG A 80 -5.05 12.63 6.59
C ARG A 80 -5.48 12.67 8.05
N ARG A 81 -4.85 13.54 8.84
CA ARG A 81 -5.24 13.84 10.22
C ARG A 81 -5.04 15.32 10.54
N GLY A 82 -6.13 16.06 10.63
CA GLY A 82 -6.08 17.51 10.83
C GLY A 82 -5.40 18.18 9.64
N GLN A 83 -4.33 18.93 9.89
CA GLN A 83 -3.53 19.58 8.84
C GLN A 83 -2.40 18.71 8.28
N LYS A 84 -2.16 17.52 8.86
CA LYS A 84 -1.11 16.61 8.37
C LYS A 84 -1.70 15.69 7.30
N GLU A 85 -1.03 15.65 6.16
CA GLU A 85 -1.25 14.69 5.09
C GLU A 85 0.05 13.90 4.89
N TRP A 86 -0.10 12.61 4.62
CA TRP A 86 0.98 11.73 4.19
C TRP A 86 0.51 10.95 2.97
N THR A 87 1.30 10.94 1.91
CA THR A 87 0.95 10.33 0.63
C THR A 87 2.07 9.40 0.16
N ALA A 88 1.71 8.21 -0.31
CA ALA A 88 2.66 7.25 -0.83
C ALA A 88 2.18 6.60 -2.13
N LEU A 89 3.08 6.42 -3.09
CA LEU A 89 2.85 5.58 -4.26
C LEU A 89 3.08 4.11 -3.91
N VAL A 90 2.34 3.22 -4.55
CA VAL A 90 2.43 1.77 -4.35
C VAL A 90 2.71 1.08 -5.67
N GLU A 91 3.71 0.20 -5.66
CA GLU A 91 4.04 -0.72 -6.74
C GLU A 91 3.98 -2.16 -6.21
N VAL A 92 3.34 -3.06 -6.94
CA VAL A 92 3.06 -4.42 -6.50
C VAL A 92 3.50 -5.42 -7.55
N LYS A 93 4.28 -6.41 -7.13
CA LYS A 93 4.63 -7.57 -7.95
C LYS A 93 4.11 -8.84 -7.31
N THR A 94 3.55 -9.73 -8.12
CA THR A 94 3.09 -11.06 -7.68
C THR A 94 3.89 -12.17 -8.35
N GLY A 95 3.84 -13.37 -7.75
CA GLY A 95 4.55 -14.54 -8.29
C GLY A 95 6.07 -14.36 -8.28
N VAL A 96 6.69 -14.56 -9.45
CA VAL A 96 8.15 -14.49 -9.68
C VAL A 96 8.60 -13.19 -10.36
N ASN A 97 7.68 -12.23 -10.52
CA ASN A 97 7.98 -10.94 -11.13
C ASN A 97 8.89 -10.12 -10.21
N ALA A 98 9.96 -9.57 -10.79
CA ALA A 98 10.91 -8.73 -10.07
C ALA A 98 10.55 -7.24 -10.18
N LEU A 99 10.94 -6.49 -9.17
CA LEU A 99 10.88 -5.04 -9.12
C LEU A 99 11.90 -4.45 -10.10
N ASP A 100 11.43 -3.60 -11.00
CA ASP A 100 12.26 -2.89 -11.96
C ASP A 100 12.83 -1.61 -11.33
N ALA A 101 14.16 -1.50 -11.30
CA ALA A 101 14.85 -0.34 -10.76
C ALA A 101 14.53 0.94 -11.54
N GLU A 102 14.40 0.89 -12.88
CA GLU A 102 14.07 2.07 -13.68
C GLU A 102 12.65 2.56 -13.34
N GLN A 103 11.70 1.64 -13.21
CA GLN A 103 10.33 1.94 -12.83
C GLN A 103 10.26 2.58 -11.43
N LEU A 104 10.94 2.00 -10.44
CA LEU A 104 10.99 2.56 -9.08
C LEU A 104 11.63 3.94 -9.04
N GLU A 105 12.70 4.13 -9.79
CA GLU A 105 13.38 5.42 -9.89
C GLU A 105 12.51 6.50 -10.53
N ALA A 106 11.67 6.14 -11.51
CA ALA A 106 10.69 7.04 -12.09
C ALA A 106 9.58 7.40 -11.10
N TYR A 107 9.10 6.43 -10.30
CA TYR A 107 8.12 6.72 -9.24
C TYR A 107 8.68 7.58 -8.12
N LEU A 108 9.96 7.41 -7.76
CA LEU A 108 10.63 8.30 -6.81
C LEU A 108 10.71 9.73 -7.36
N ASP A 109 10.97 9.91 -8.66
CA ASP A 109 10.96 11.23 -9.29
C ASP A 109 9.56 11.83 -9.30
N ILE A 110 8.53 11.06 -9.64
CA ILE A 110 7.12 11.49 -9.58
C ILE A 110 6.75 11.90 -8.15
N ALA A 111 7.03 11.05 -7.16
CA ALA A 111 6.74 11.34 -5.76
C ALA A 111 7.42 12.65 -5.32
N ARG A 112 8.66 12.87 -5.75
CA ARG A 112 9.39 14.12 -5.46
C ARG A 112 8.76 15.34 -6.13
N GLU A 113 8.30 15.23 -7.38
CA GLU A 113 7.64 16.33 -8.10
C GLU A 113 6.26 16.66 -7.52
N GLN A 114 5.51 15.65 -7.09
CA GLN A 114 4.19 15.81 -6.48
C GLN A 114 4.25 16.17 -4.98
N GLY A 115 5.44 16.07 -4.36
CA GLY A 115 5.62 16.33 -2.93
C GLY A 115 5.09 15.21 -2.03
N PHE A 116 5.05 13.97 -2.54
CA PHE A 116 4.67 12.79 -1.77
C PHE A 116 5.82 12.31 -0.87
N ASP A 117 5.46 11.65 0.22
CA ASP A 117 6.38 11.27 1.28
C ASP A 117 7.15 9.98 0.97
N ALA A 118 6.53 9.04 0.26
CA ALA A 118 7.09 7.72 0.06
C ALA A 118 6.69 7.00 -1.24
N VAL A 119 7.49 6.01 -1.59
CA VAL A 119 7.16 4.93 -2.53
C VAL A 119 7.25 3.61 -1.76
N ILE A 120 6.23 2.76 -1.91
CA ILE A 120 6.11 1.47 -1.23
C ILE A 120 6.06 0.38 -2.29
N THR A 121 6.93 -0.61 -2.15
CA THR A 121 6.91 -1.80 -3.00
C THR A 121 6.35 -2.99 -2.23
N ILE A 122 5.56 -3.83 -2.91
CA ILE A 122 5.04 -5.08 -2.35
C ILE A 122 5.44 -6.21 -3.27
N SER A 123 6.29 -7.14 -2.82
CA SER A 123 6.69 -8.28 -3.64
C SER A 123 7.09 -9.50 -2.79
N ASN A 124 7.51 -10.57 -3.45
CA ASN A 124 8.07 -11.76 -2.79
C ASN A 124 9.60 -11.71 -2.69
N GLU A 125 10.23 -10.61 -3.12
CA GLU A 125 11.69 -10.50 -3.10
C GLU A 125 12.22 -10.40 -1.67
N ILE A 126 13.33 -11.08 -1.43
CA ILE A 126 14.01 -11.07 -0.14
C ILE A 126 15.20 -10.12 -0.27
N PRO A 127 15.31 -9.08 0.57
CA PRO A 127 16.47 -8.22 0.60
C PRO A 127 17.76 -9.00 0.82
N ALA A 128 18.84 -8.63 0.12
CA ALA A 128 20.15 -9.22 0.32
C ALA A 128 20.69 -9.01 1.75
N VAL A 129 20.26 -7.94 2.42
CA VAL A 129 20.60 -7.61 3.81
C VAL A 129 19.32 -7.18 4.53
N ALA A 130 19.13 -7.69 5.75
CA ALA A 130 18.02 -7.30 6.60
C ALA A 130 17.98 -5.77 6.80
N GLY A 131 16.82 -5.17 6.51
CA GLY A 131 16.61 -3.72 6.63
C GLY A 131 16.96 -2.90 5.38
N LEU A 132 17.45 -3.52 4.30
CA LEU A 132 17.58 -2.86 2.99
C LEU A 132 16.39 -3.18 2.08
N HIS A 133 16.18 -2.32 1.09
CA HIS A 133 15.24 -2.57 0.00
C HIS A 133 15.84 -3.64 -0.96
N PRO A 134 15.05 -4.58 -1.51
CA PRO A 134 15.56 -5.63 -2.40
C PRO A 134 16.18 -5.08 -3.69
N THR A 135 15.58 -4.03 -4.26
CA THR A 135 16.08 -3.33 -5.45
C THR A 135 17.03 -2.20 -5.07
N THR A 136 18.18 -2.11 -5.76
CA THR A 136 19.12 -0.98 -5.62
C THR A 136 18.65 0.19 -6.48
N VAL A 137 18.57 1.39 -5.89
CA VAL A 137 18.19 2.64 -6.56
C VAL A 137 19.19 3.76 -6.24
N ASP A 138 19.21 4.84 -7.02
CA ASP A 138 20.02 6.02 -6.71
C ASP A 138 19.63 6.64 -5.35
N LYS A 139 20.56 6.57 -4.39
CA LYS A 139 20.42 7.12 -3.03
C LYS A 139 20.14 8.63 -3.02
N ARG A 140 20.48 9.37 -4.08
CA ARG A 140 20.17 10.80 -4.18
C ARG A 140 18.67 11.06 -4.25
N LYS A 141 17.90 10.14 -4.85
CA LYS A 141 16.43 10.22 -4.95
C LYS A 141 15.75 9.97 -3.60
N LEU A 142 16.40 9.23 -2.70
CA LEU A 142 15.90 8.90 -1.36
C LEU A 142 16.02 10.04 -0.33
N LYS A 143 16.56 11.21 -0.71
CA LYS A 143 16.76 12.34 0.22
C LYS A 143 15.45 13.01 0.65
N ARG A 144 14.45 12.98 -0.23
CA ARG A 144 13.15 13.67 -0.02
C ARG A 144 11.98 12.71 0.06
N VAL A 145 12.10 11.56 -0.59
CA VAL A 145 11.05 10.54 -0.67
C VAL A 145 11.61 9.26 -0.06
N ALA A 146 10.90 8.65 0.87
CA ALA A 146 11.29 7.37 1.45
C ALA A 146 10.94 6.21 0.49
N LEU A 147 11.79 5.18 0.45
CA LEU A 147 11.50 3.94 -0.27
C LEU A 147 11.35 2.81 0.75
N HIS A 148 10.18 2.18 0.75
CA HIS A 148 9.83 1.10 1.67
C HIS A 148 9.48 -0.16 0.90
N HIS A 149 9.69 -1.30 1.54
CA HIS A 149 9.35 -2.61 0.99
C HIS A 149 8.54 -3.41 1.99
N TRP A 150 7.45 -4.01 1.52
CA TRP A 150 6.66 -5.01 2.23
C TRP A 150 6.72 -6.33 1.49
N SER A 151 7.01 -7.41 2.21
CA SER A 151 6.79 -8.74 1.66
C SER A 151 5.31 -9.11 1.77
N TRP A 152 4.78 -9.88 0.82
CA TRP A 152 3.42 -10.43 0.94
C TRP A 152 3.22 -11.25 2.22
N SER A 153 4.26 -11.93 2.69
CA SER A 153 4.24 -12.68 3.94
C SER A 153 4.09 -11.79 5.17
N MET A 154 4.73 -10.60 5.19
CA MET A 154 4.57 -9.62 6.27
C MET A 154 3.15 -9.04 6.27
N VAL A 155 2.63 -8.66 5.11
CA VAL A 155 1.25 -8.15 4.98
C VAL A 155 0.24 -9.18 5.48
N LEU A 156 0.42 -10.45 5.11
CA LEU A 156 -0.43 -11.55 5.58
C LEU A 156 -0.30 -11.77 7.10
N ALA A 157 0.91 -11.75 7.64
CA ALA A 157 1.14 -11.92 9.07
C ALA A 157 0.44 -10.82 9.88
N GLU A 158 0.54 -9.57 9.45
CA GLU A 158 -0.18 -8.45 10.06
C GLU A 158 -1.70 -8.63 9.97
N ALA A 159 -2.22 -9.09 8.83
CA ALA A 159 -3.65 -9.33 8.67
C ALA A 159 -4.16 -10.42 9.63
N VAL A 160 -3.40 -11.51 9.80
CA VAL A 160 -3.72 -12.59 10.74
C VAL A 160 -3.72 -12.08 12.17
N LEU A 161 -2.69 -11.32 12.58
CA LEU A 161 -2.62 -10.74 13.92
C LEU A 161 -3.81 -9.81 14.21
N GLN A 162 -4.20 -8.96 13.25
CA GLN A 162 -5.37 -8.08 13.42
C GLN A 162 -6.69 -8.86 13.54
N LYS A 163 -6.82 -9.99 12.84
CA LYS A 163 -7.97 -10.88 12.97
C LYS A 163 -8.04 -11.51 14.37
N GLU A 164 -6.94 -12.05 14.87
CA GLU A 164 -6.89 -12.69 16.20
C GLU A 164 -7.15 -11.69 17.33
N HIS A 165 -6.59 -10.47 17.25
CA HIS A 165 -6.86 -9.42 18.23
C HIS A 165 -8.35 -9.01 18.27
N ARG A 166 -9.05 -9.04 17.14
CA ARG A 166 -10.50 -8.77 17.08
C ARG A 166 -11.37 -9.95 17.51
N ALA A 167 -10.85 -11.17 17.47
CA ALA A 167 -11.56 -12.39 17.85
C ALA A 167 -11.56 -12.67 19.37
N SER A 168 -10.99 -11.78 20.20
CA SER A 168 -11.06 -11.91 21.65
C SER A 168 -12.52 -11.88 22.14
N PRO A 169 -12.92 -12.79 23.06
CA PRO A 169 -14.32 -13.18 23.20
C PRO A 169 -15.19 -12.06 23.78
N ILE A 170 -16.37 -11.88 23.16
CA ILE A 170 -17.52 -11.26 23.81
C ILE A 170 -17.70 -11.97 25.17
N PRO A 171 -17.73 -11.25 26.31
CA PRO A 171 -17.99 -11.90 27.59
C PRO A 171 -19.38 -12.53 27.50
N THR A 172 -19.45 -13.86 27.53
CA THR A 172 -20.73 -14.55 27.72
C THR A 172 -21.26 -14.11 29.07
N ARG A 173 -22.38 -13.38 29.07
CA ARG A 173 -23.09 -13.04 30.31
C ARG A 173 -23.41 -14.35 31.04
N PRO A 174 -23.05 -14.52 32.32
CA PRO A 174 -23.46 -15.70 33.07
C PRO A 174 -24.99 -15.73 33.13
N GLY A 175 -25.55 -16.93 32.90
CA GLY A 175 -26.96 -17.15 32.66
C GLY A 175 -27.87 -16.61 33.76
N PHE A 176 -29.03 -16.09 33.36
CA PHE A 176 -30.17 -15.94 34.23
C PHE A 176 -30.65 -17.34 34.63
N SER A 177 -30.41 -17.74 35.87
CA SER A 177 -31.13 -18.83 36.51
C SER A 177 -32.48 -18.27 36.94
N VAL A 178 -33.55 -18.72 36.27
CA VAL A 178 -34.92 -18.48 36.73
C VAL A 178 -35.24 -19.60 37.72
N SER A 179 -35.51 -19.21 38.96
CA SER A 179 -36.05 -20.07 40.02
C SER A 179 -37.53 -20.34 39.80
#